data_AF-A0A7Y1TNI1-F1
#
_entry.id   AF-A0A7Y1TNI1-F1
#
_cell.length_a   1.000
_cell.length_b   1.000
_cell.length_c   1.000
_cell.angle_alpha   90.00
_cell.angle_beta   90.00
_cell.angle_gamma   90.00
#
_symmetry.space_group_name_H-M   'P 1'
#
loop_
_entity.id
_entity.type
_entity.pdbx_description
1 polymer ?
#
loop_
_entity_poly.entity_id
_entity_poly.type
_entity_poly.pdbx_seq_one_letter_code
_entity_poly.pdbx_strand_id
1 'polypeptide(L)'
;WQFVSHMFMHGNTIHIIFNMYALWAFGSPLEQMWGRNKFLFFYFSAGLGASLIYTLANYYTASYDSVAVGASGAVYGILVAFGMKFPNAKLALIFLPIPIAAKYFIPLILFGDLFFGFTSYSVGNIAHFAHIGGALIGFIIMMFWRQNQFTRWDK
;
A
#
# COMPACT_ATOMS: atom_id res chain seq x y z
N TRP A 1 -2.95 21.24 -1.21
CA TRP A 1 -3.06 20.34 -2.38
C TRP A 1 -2.00 19.23 -2.39
N GLN A 2 -0.76 19.46 -1.92
CA GLN A 2 0.36 18.49 -2.05
C GLN A 2 0.07 17.12 -1.43
N PHE A 3 -0.61 17.08 -0.27
CA PHE A 3 -1.03 15.83 0.38
C PHE A 3 -1.94 14.93 -0.47
N VAL A 4 -2.63 15.46 -1.47
CA VAL A 4 -3.50 14.65 -2.36
C VAL A 4 -2.84 14.47 -3.73
N SER A 5 -2.28 15.54 -4.31
CA SER A 5 -1.75 15.51 -5.66
C SER A 5 -0.54 14.58 -5.83
N HIS A 6 0.25 14.38 -4.76
CA HIS A 6 1.41 13.48 -4.82
C HIS A 6 1.05 12.03 -5.14
N MET A 7 -0.18 11.59 -4.80
CA MET A 7 -0.66 10.23 -5.08
C MET A 7 -0.79 9.93 -6.58
N PHE A 8 -0.75 10.96 -7.44
CA PHE A 8 -0.89 10.83 -8.88
C PHE A 8 0.44 11.08 -9.64
N MET A 9 1.49 11.52 -8.95
CA MET A 9 2.80 11.80 -9.55
C MET A 9 3.69 10.56 -9.53
N HIS A 10 4.47 10.32 -10.58
CA HIS A 10 5.36 9.16 -10.66
C HIS A 10 6.73 9.56 -11.18
N GLY A 11 7.80 9.12 -10.51
CA GLY A 11 9.18 9.50 -10.85
C GLY A 11 9.74 8.89 -12.15
N ASN A 12 9.16 7.80 -12.68
CA ASN A 12 9.55 7.21 -13.95
C ASN A 12 8.46 6.27 -14.52
N THR A 13 8.62 5.85 -15.77
CA THR A 13 7.66 4.99 -16.50
C THR A 13 7.46 3.63 -15.86
N ILE A 14 8.53 3.00 -15.37
CA ILE A 14 8.44 1.68 -14.70
C ILE A 14 7.63 1.81 -13.40
N HIS A 15 7.83 2.90 -12.66
CA HIS A 15 7.14 3.17 -11.40
C HIS A 15 5.62 3.32 -11.60
N ILE A 16 5.17 4.05 -12.63
CA ILE A 16 3.72 4.16 -12.92
C ILE A 16 3.13 2.82 -13.39
N ILE A 17 3.84 2.07 -14.24
CA ILE A 17 3.36 0.77 -14.73
C ILE A 17 3.13 -0.20 -13.57
N PHE A 18 4.10 -0.33 -12.66
CA PHE A 18 3.95 -1.24 -11.51
C PHE A 18 2.88 -0.78 -10.52
N ASN A 19 2.75 0.53 -10.27
CA ASN A 19 1.66 1.04 -9.41
C ASN A 19 0.30 0.73 -10.00
N MET A 20 0.10 1.00 -11.30
CA MET A 20 -1.20 0.78 -11.95
C MET A 20 -1.51 -0.71 -12.09
N TYR A 21 -0.51 -1.53 -12.41
CA TYR A 21 -0.66 -2.98 -12.44
C TYR A 21 -1.04 -3.53 -11.06
N ALA A 22 -0.37 -3.11 -9.99
CA ALA A 22 -0.70 -3.55 -8.64
C ALA A 22 -2.09 -3.05 -8.20
N LEU A 23 -2.41 -1.78 -8.48
CA LEU A 23 -3.72 -1.21 -8.19
C LEU A 23 -4.84 -1.98 -8.89
N TRP A 24 -4.67 -2.33 -10.16
CA TRP A 24 -5.64 -3.13 -10.89
C TRP A 24 -5.70 -4.57 -10.36
N ALA A 25 -4.57 -5.27 -10.27
CA ALA A 25 -4.52 -6.68 -9.92
C ALA A 25 -5.05 -6.98 -8.51
N PHE A 26 -4.71 -6.12 -7.53
CA PHE A 26 -5.08 -6.32 -6.13
C PHE A 26 -6.28 -5.47 -5.69
N GLY A 27 -6.44 -4.29 -6.29
CA GLY A 27 -7.53 -3.38 -5.96
C GLY A 27 -8.86 -3.81 -6.56
N SER A 28 -8.90 -4.30 -7.81
CA SER A 28 -10.17 -4.68 -8.45
C SER A 28 -10.96 -5.74 -7.68
N PRO A 29 -10.36 -6.83 -7.15
CA PRO A 29 -11.09 -7.78 -6.30
C PRO A 29 -11.67 -7.15 -5.03
N LEU A 30 -10.93 -6.23 -4.39
CA LEU A 30 -11.38 -5.53 -3.18
C LEU A 30 -12.50 -4.53 -3.50
N GLU A 31 -12.40 -3.79 -4.60
CA GLU A 31 -13.46 -2.89 -5.07
C GLU A 31 -14.75 -3.64 -5.39
N GLN A 32 -14.66 -4.78 -6.08
CA GLN A 32 -15.82 -5.62 -6.38
C GLN A 32 -16.50 -6.13 -5.10
N MET A 33 -15.73 -6.46 -4.07
CA MET A 33 -16.27 -6.91 -2.78
C MET A 33 -16.89 -5.79 -1.94
N TRP A 34 -16.30 -4.60 -1.94
CA TRP A 34 -16.68 -3.52 -1.03
C TRP A 34 -17.57 -2.45 -1.66
N GLY A 35 -17.60 -2.40 -2.99
CA GLY A 35 -18.14 -1.30 -3.77
C GLY A 35 -17.20 -0.09 -3.83
N ARG A 36 -17.41 0.73 -4.86
CA ARG A 36 -16.60 1.90 -5.21
C ARG A 36 -16.32 2.83 -4.02
N ASN A 37 -17.34 3.19 -3.25
CA ASN A 37 -17.19 4.23 -2.21
C ASN A 37 -16.28 3.79 -1.06
N LYS A 38 -16.42 2.53 -0.60
CA LYS A 38 -15.55 1.98 0.44
C LYS A 38 -14.13 1.81 -0.09
N PHE A 39 -13.97 1.35 -1.32
CA PHE A 39 -12.66 1.22 -1.95
C PHE A 39 -11.94 2.58 -2.07
N LEU A 40 -12.62 3.61 -2.56
CA LEU A 40 -12.05 4.96 -2.67
C LEU A 40 -11.68 5.52 -1.30
N PHE A 41 -12.56 5.38 -0.30
CA PHE A 41 -12.24 5.77 1.08
C PHE A 41 -10.96 5.08 1.55
N PHE A 42 -10.88 3.75 1.40
CA PHE A 42 -9.71 2.97 1.80
C PHE A 42 -8.44 3.43 1.10
N TYR A 43 -8.49 3.58 -0.23
CA TYR A 43 -7.36 4.01 -1.05
C TYR A 43 -6.83 5.38 -0.63
N PHE A 44 -7.71 6.37 -0.49
CA PHE A 44 -7.31 7.72 -0.09
C PHE A 44 -6.83 7.78 1.36
N SER A 45 -7.48 7.07 2.29
CA SER A 45 -7.01 7.01 3.68
C SER A 45 -5.62 6.38 3.78
N ALA A 46 -5.36 5.28 3.06
CA ALA A 46 -4.05 4.64 3.03
C ALA A 46 -2.98 5.58 2.43
N GLY A 47 -3.27 6.27 1.33
CA GLY A 47 -2.32 7.20 0.71
C GLY A 47 -2.04 8.45 1.55
N LEU A 48 -3.06 9.05 2.15
CA LEU A 48 -2.88 10.20 3.05
C LEU A 48 -2.12 9.81 4.32
N GLY A 49 -2.45 8.65 4.90
CA GLY A 49 -1.76 8.12 6.07
C GLY A 49 -0.30 7.75 5.77
N ALA A 50 -0.02 7.20 4.59
CA ALA A 50 1.34 6.99 4.09
C ALA A 50 2.14 8.30 4.04
N SER A 51 1.57 9.36 3.45
CA SER A 51 2.21 10.67 3.37
C SER A 51 2.49 11.28 4.74
N LEU A 52 1.54 11.14 5.68
CA LEU A 52 1.72 11.61 7.05
C LEU A 52 2.86 10.88 7.77
N ILE A 53 2.86 9.55 7.72
CA ILE A 53 3.90 8.72 8.36
C ILE A 53 5.27 8.98 7.73
N TYR A 54 5.33 9.09 6.41
CA TYR A 54 6.56 9.42 5.70
C TYR A 54 7.13 10.79 6.11
N THR A 55 6.27 11.82 6.15
CA THR A 55 6.66 13.16 6.59
C THR A 55 7.17 13.15 8.03
N LEU A 56 6.49 12.41 8.91
CA LEU A 56 6.88 12.28 10.30
C LEU A 56 8.23 11.55 10.45
N ALA A 57 8.45 10.47 9.69
CA ALA A 57 9.70 9.74 9.67
C ALA A 57 10.85 10.67 9.23
N ASN A 58 10.68 11.39 8.12
CA ASN A 58 11.67 12.35 7.63
C ASN A 58 11.98 13.47 8.63
N TYR A 59 10.98 13.93 9.37
CA TYR A 59 11.18 14.91 10.43
C TYR A 59 12.09 14.38 11.54
N TYR A 60 11.90 13.13 11.98
CA TYR A 60 12.72 12.51 13.02
C TYR A 60 14.11 12.08 12.53
N THR A 61 14.26 11.75 11.24
CA THR A 61 15.55 11.40 10.63
C THR A 61 16.30 12.61 10.05
N ALA A 62 15.81 13.83 10.31
CA ALA A 62 16.37 15.09 9.78
C ALA A 62 16.57 15.08 8.25
N SER A 63 15.70 14.38 7.52
CA SER A 63 15.77 14.17 6.07
C SER A 63 14.76 15.07 5.34
N TYR A 64 15.01 16.38 5.33
CA TYR A 64 14.03 17.39 4.90
C TYR A 64 13.87 17.53 3.37
N ASP A 65 14.86 17.11 2.59
CA ASP A 65 14.84 17.25 1.12
C ASP A 65 14.06 16.11 0.42
N SER A 66 13.60 15.12 1.19
CA SER A 66 13.01 13.91 0.66
C SER A 66 11.50 14.05 0.50
N VAL A 67 11.01 13.96 -0.74
CA VAL A 67 9.58 14.06 -1.07
C VAL A 67 9.07 12.73 -1.61
N ALA A 68 8.05 12.17 -0.97
CA ALA A 68 7.36 11.00 -1.47
C ALA A 68 6.45 11.40 -2.65
N VAL A 69 6.59 10.68 -3.76
CA VAL A 69 5.73 10.81 -4.95
C VAL A 69 5.22 9.43 -5.33
N GLY A 70 3.92 9.31 -5.60
CA GLY A 70 3.32 8.05 -6.09
C GLY A 70 2.11 7.58 -5.32
N ALA A 71 1.34 6.73 -6.00
CA ALA A 71 0.23 5.97 -5.45
C ALA A 71 0.68 4.84 -4.52
N SER A 72 1.99 4.55 -4.44
CA SER A 72 2.52 3.32 -3.87
C SER A 72 2.19 3.14 -2.39
N GLY A 73 2.14 4.20 -1.60
CA GLY A 73 1.63 4.13 -0.22
C GLY A 73 0.21 3.56 -0.14
N ALA A 74 -0.71 4.06 -0.96
CA ALA A 74 -2.07 3.54 -1.03
C ALA A 74 -2.12 2.09 -1.55
N VAL A 75 -1.28 1.76 -2.54
CA VAL A 75 -1.13 0.40 -3.06
C VAL A 75 -0.65 -0.58 -1.99
N TYR A 76 0.29 -0.17 -1.12
CA TYR A 76 0.73 -1.00 0.01
C TYR A 76 -0.41 -1.26 1.02
N GLY A 77 -1.27 -0.27 1.25
CA GLY A 77 -2.51 -0.48 2.00
C GLY A 77 -3.43 -1.53 1.34
N ILE A 78 -3.60 -1.45 0.01
CA ILE A 78 -4.38 -2.41 -0.79
C ILE A 78 -3.77 -3.82 -0.69
N LEU A 79 -2.44 -3.94 -0.79
CA LEU A 79 -1.75 -5.23 -0.69
C LEU A 79 -2.04 -5.88 0.66
N VAL A 80 -1.91 -5.14 1.76
CA VAL A 80 -2.27 -5.66 3.10
C VAL A 80 -3.71 -6.12 3.17
N ALA A 81 -4.66 -5.30 2.70
CA ALA A 81 -6.07 -5.68 2.67
C ALA A 81 -6.32 -6.95 1.84
N PHE A 82 -5.68 -7.06 0.69
CA PHE A 82 -5.75 -8.23 -0.17
C PHE A 82 -5.19 -9.46 0.54
N GLY A 83 -4.03 -9.36 1.18
CA GLY A 83 -3.42 -10.47 1.93
C GLY A 83 -4.28 -10.96 3.10
N MET A 84 -5.00 -10.05 3.76
CA MET A 84 -5.93 -10.39 4.84
C MET A 84 -7.21 -11.06 4.32
N LYS A 85 -7.73 -10.65 3.15
CA LYS A 85 -8.97 -11.21 2.58
C LYS A 85 -8.76 -12.46 1.74
N PHE A 86 -7.62 -12.56 1.06
CA PHE A 86 -7.29 -13.63 0.14
C PHE A 86 -5.94 -14.29 0.49
N PRO A 87 -5.73 -14.75 1.73
CA PRO A 87 -4.42 -15.22 2.20
C PRO A 87 -3.85 -16.39 1.39
N ASN A 88 -4.72 -17.23 0.81
CA ASN A 88 -4.33 -18.39 0.02
C ASN A 88 -4.33 -18.12 -1.51
N ALA A 89 -4.64 -16.91 -1.96
CA ALA A 89 -4.55 -16.57 -3.38
C ALA A 89 -3.11 -16.70 -3.84
N LYS A 90 -2.89 -17.51 -4.88
CA LYS A 90 -1.57 -17.74 -5.47
C LYS A 90 -1.26 -16.60 -6.43
N LEU A 91 -0.27 -15.80 -6.07
CA LEU A 91 0.18 -14.65 -6.84
C LEU A 91 1.20 -15.11 -7.87
N ALA A 92 0.75 -15.30 -9.11
CA ALA A 92 1.61 -15.45 -10.27
C ALA A 92 1.83 -14.05 -10.87
N LEU A 93 2.80 -13.31 -10.32
CA LEU A 93 3.18 -12.03 -10.91
C LEU A 93 3.92 -12.32 -12.22
N ILE A 94 3.79 -11.41 -13.20
CA ILE A 94 4.36 -11.54 -14.55
C ILE A 94 5.87 -11.83 -14.60
N PHE A 95 6.59 -11.64 -13.49
CA PHE A 95 8.03 -11.88 -13.36
C PHE A 95 8.40 -13.03 -12.40
N LEU A 96 7.44 -13.70 -11.76
CA LEU A 96 7.70 -14.85 -10.88
C LEU A 96 7.20 -16.15 -11.54
N PRO A 97 8.10 -17.10 -11.85
CA PRO A 97 7.69 -18.37 -12.47
C PRO A 97 6.91 -19.27 -11.51
N ILE A 98 7.04 -19.07 -10.19
CA ILE A 98 6.42 -19.88 -9.15
C ILE A 98 5.36 -19.03 -8.42
N PRO A 99 4.07 -19.42 -8.46
CA PRO A 99 3.04 -18.70 -7.73
C PRO A 99 3.23 -18.83 -6.21
N ILE A 100 3.25 -17.70 -5.50
CA ILE A 100 3.41 -17.65 -4.03
C ILE A 100 2.09 -17.20 -3.41
N ALA A 101 1.64 -17.84 -2.32
CA ALA A 101 0.42 -17.42 -1.65
C ALA A 101 0.56 -16.02 -1.03
N ALA A 102 -0.49 -15.22 -1.11
CA ALA A 102 -0.52 -13.84 -0.63
C ALA A 102 -0.07 -13.68 0.84
N LYS A 103 -0.43 -14.65 1.71
CA LYS A 103 -0.04 -14.68 3.13
C LYS A 103 1.48 -14.77 3.37
N TYR A 104 2.25 -15.22 2.38
CA TYR A 104 3.71 -15.24 2.45
C TYR A 104 4.31 -14.08 1.67
N PHE A 105 3.78 -13.84 0.48
CA PHE A 105 4.32 -12.81 -0.42
C PHE A 105 4.20 -11.40 0.18
N ILE A 106 3.05 -11.04 0.75
CA ILE A 106 2.83 -9.68 1.26
C ILE A 106 3.69 -9.37 2.49
N PRO A 107 3.76 -10.23 3.53
CA PRO A 107 4.70 -10.01 4.61
C PRO A 107 6.15 -9.93 4.13
N LEU A 108 6.56 -10.77 3.17
CA LEU A 108 7.92 -10.74 2.63
C LEU A 108 8.29 -9.39 2.03
N ILE A 109 7.43 -8.81 1.17
CA ILE A 109 7.70 -7.49 0.59
C ILE A 109 7.69 -6.38 1.66
N LEU A 110 6.81 -6.47 2.67
CA LEU A 110 6.78 -5.49 3.77
C LEU A 110 8.05 -5.56 4.62
N PHE A 111 8.54 -6.76 4.94
CA PHE A 111 9.80 -6.92 5.66
C PHE A 111 10.99 -6.42 4.85
N GLY A 112 11.01 -6.70 3.54
CA GLY A 112 12.05 -6.16 2.64
C GLY A 112 12.04 -4.64 2.61
N ASP A 113 10.86 -4.03 2.45
CA ASP A 113 10.72 -2.59 2.39
C ASP A 113 11.08 -1.90 3.72
N LEU A 114 10.75 -2.52 4.86
CA LEU A 114 11.20 -2.09 6.17
C LEU A 114 12.73 -2.17 6.31
N PHE A 115 13.33 -3.29 5.91
CA PHE A 115 14.78 -3.50 5.95
C PHE A 115 15.51 -2.45 5.11
N PHE A 116 15.07 -2.19 3.87
CA PHE A 116 15.67 -1.18 3.01
C PHE A 116 15.41 0.25 3.51
N GLY A 117 14.27 0.50 4.19
CA GLY A 117 14.02 1.79 4.84
C GLY A 117 14.98 2.12 5.98
N PHE A 118 15.52 1.11 6.68
CA PHE A 118 16.49 1.30 7.77
C PHE A 118 17.95 1.12 7.35
N THR A 119 18.23 0.77 6.10
CA THR A 119 19.60 0.47 5.63
C THR A 119 19.99 1.34 4.45
N SER A 120 21.29 1.51 4.23
CA SER A 120 21.81 2.22 3.06
C SER A 120 21.79 1.38 1.78
N TYR A 121 21.20 0.18 1.82
CA TYR A 121 21.14 -0.77 0.69
C TYR A 121 19.95 -0.54 -0.25
N SER A 122 19.22 0.57 -0.09
CA SER A 122 18.12 0.91 -0.99
C SER A 122 18.61 1.11 -2.43
N VAL A 123 17.91 0.49 -3.38
CA VAL A 123 18.21 0.61 -4.81
C VAL A 123 17.36 1.74 -5.38
N GLY A 124 18.00 2.90 -5.60
CA GLY A 124 17.33 4.10 -6.10
C GLY A 124 16.64 4.91 -5.00
N ASN A 125 15.92 5.96 -5.38
CA ASN A 125 15.22 6.84 -4.44
C ASN A 125 13.81 6.31 -4.16
N ILE A 126 13.69 5.37 -3.21
CA ILE A 126 12.43 4.74 -2.82
C ILE A 126 12.00 5.26 -1.45
N ALA A 127 10.76 5.73 -1.36
CA ALA A 127 10.14 6.20 -0.12
C ALA A 127 9.59 5.04 0.74
N HIS A 128 10.48 4.17 1.23
CA HIS A 128 10.11 2.96 2.01
C HIS A 128 9.16 3.25 3.19
N PHE A 129 9.40 4.32 3.97
CA PHE A 129 8.49 4.66 5.08
C PHE A 129 7.08 5.07 4.62
N ALA A 130 6.91 5.54 3.38
CA ALA A 130 5.58 5.81 2.83
C ALA A 130 4.82 4.50 2.54
N HIS A 131 5.50 3.50 1.98
CA HIS A 131 4.93 2.17 1.76
C HIS A 131 4.52 1.52 3.08
N ILE A 132 5.41 1.48 4.06
CA ILE A 132 5.12 0.94 5.40
C ILE A 132 4.00 1.71 6.08
N GLY A 133 3.98 3.04 5.95
CA GLY A 133 2.90 3.86 6.48
C GLY A 133 1.54 3.52 5.87
N GLY A 134 1.47 3.37 4.55
CA GLY A 134 0.25 2.97 3.85
C GLY A 134 -0.21 1.55 4.20
N ALA A 135 0.73 0.62 4.33
CA ALA A 135 0.46 -0.74 4.81
C ALA A 135 -0.13 -0.75 6.23
N LEU A 136 0.45 0.02 7.15
CA LEU A 136 -0.02 0.16 8.52
C LEU A 136 -1.44 0.73 8.59
N ILE A 137 -1.71 1.80 7.84
CA ILE A 137 -3.02 2.45 7.82
C ILE A 137 -4.07 1.51 7.21
N GLY A 138 -3.72 0.83 6.10
CA GLY A 138 -4.57 -0.20 5.51
C GLY A 138 -4.87 -1.34 6.48
N PHE A 139 -3.87 -1.82 7.23
CA PHE A 139 -4.03 -2.84 8.26
C PHE A 139 -5.02 -2.39 9.35
N ILE A 140 -4.83 -1.17 9.88
CA ILE A 140 -5.68 -0.61 10.93
C ILE A 140 -7.14 -0.53 10.47
N ILE A 141 -7.39 0.03 9.26
CA ILE A 141 -8.74 0.12 8.69
C ILE A 141 -9.35 -1.28 8.54
N MET A 142 -8.58 -2.25 8.03
CA MET A 142 -9.04 -3.63 7.89
C MET A 142 -9.41 -4.29 9.22
N MET A 143 -8.64 -4.03 10.27
CA MET A 143 -8.92 -4.52 11.62
C MET A 143 -10.23 -3.97 12.17
N PHE A 144 -10.50 -2.67 11.98
CA PHE A 144 -11.78 -2.05 12.34
C PHE A 144 -12.95 -2.60 11.51
N TRP A 145 -12.78 -2.73 10.20
CA TRP A 145 -13.83 -3.24 9.32
C TRP A 145 -14.16 -4.71 9.57
N ARG A 146 -13.19 -5.51 10.03
CA ARG A 146 -13.41 -6.90 10.43
C ARG A 146 -14.33 -7.02 11.64
N GLN A 147 -14.20 -6.12 12.62
CA GLN A 147 -15.04 -6.12 13.83
C GLN A 147 -16.48 -5.71 13.52
N ASN A 148 -16.67 -4.84 12.52
CA ASN A 148 -17.99 -4.33 12.12
C ASN A 148 -18.77 -5.25 11.17
N GLN A 149 -18.28 -6.46 10.85
CA GLN A 149 -19.06 -7.46 10.09
C GLN A 149 -20.20 -8.10 10.94
N PHE A 150 -20.23 -7.87 12.25
CA PHE A 150 -21.33 -8.28 13.13
C PHE A 150 -22.50 -7.30 13.20
N THR A 151 -22.34 -6.09 12.64
CA THR A 151 -23.44 -5.14 12.45
C THR A 151 -23.70 -5.05 10.96
N ARG A 152 -24.57 -5.94 10.47
CA ARG A 152 -25.27 -5.75 9.19
C ARG A 152 -25.82 -4.33 9.17
N TRP A 153 -25.29 -3.49 8.29
CA TRP A 153 -25.89 -2.21 7.92
C TRP A 153 -27.03 -2.45 6.92
N ASP A 154 -27.86 -3.45 7.20
CA ASP A 154 -29.06 -3.77 6.46
C ASP A 154 -30.23 -3.21 7.29
N LYS A 155 -30.39 -1.89 7.24
CA LYS A 155 -31.64 -1.19 7.49
C LYS A 155 -31.89 -0.23 6.35
#